data_AF-A0A2S9JJR0-F1
#
_entry.id   AF-A0A2S9JJR0-F1
#
_cell.length_a   1.000
_cell.length_b   1.000
_cell.length_c   1.000
_cell.angle_alpha   90.00
_cell.angle_beta   90.00
_cell.angle_gamma   90.00
#
_symmetry.space_group_name_H-M   'P 1'
#
loop_
_entity.id
_entity.type
_entity.pdbx_description
1 polymer ?
#
loop_
_entity_poly.entity_id
_entity_poly.type
_entity_poly.pdbx_seq_one_letter_code
_entity_poly.pdbx_strand_id
1 'polypeptide(L)'
;MYRYILAMAVTLGGMQFVTVPAAQAQERPIRCESRSFRYNECETDMRRPRIIRQLSGSACIPGQSWGFSRGTIWVDKGCSAVFADSAERPRWRDRDDRPRWRDDRYPRRDYRREYRDDRYYQPDDY
;
A
#
# COMPACT_ATOMS: atom_id res chain seq x y z
N MET A 1 32.12 -44.70 51.40
CA MET A 1 32.92 -44.68 50.16
C MET A 1 31.98 -44.24 49.03
N TYR A 2 32.03 -43.11 48.33
CA TYR A 2 32.84 -41.90 48.33
C TYR A 2 31.83 -40.78 48.00
N ARG A 3 31.60 -39.84 48.93
CA ARG A 3 30.88 -38.60 48.64
C ARG A 3 31.93 -37.62 48.09
N TYR A 4 31.60 -36.98 46.96
CA TYR A 4 32.32 -35.91 46.27
C TYR A 4 33.54 -36.30 45.41
N ILE A 5 33.34 -36.31 44.08
CA ILE A 5 34.32 -35.76 43.15
C ILE A 5 33.62 -34.64 42.39
N LEU A 6 34.05 -33.42 42.68
CA LEU A 6 33.72 -32.19 41.97
C LEU A 6 34.50 -32.12 40.66
N ALA A 7 33.93 -31.32 39.75
CA ALA A 7 34.57 -30.59 38.65
C ALA A 7 34.78 -31.32 37.31
N MET A 8 34.18 -30.73 36.28
CA MET A 8 34.68 -30.43 34.92
C MET A 8 33.46 -30.46 33.98
N ALA A 9 33.07 -29.44 33.24
CA ALA A 9 33.61 -28.12 33.01
C ALA A 9 32.48 -27.31 32.36
N VAL A 10 32.49 -26.00 32.59
CA VAL A 10 31.67 -25.03 31.87
C VAL A 10 31.81 -25.26 30.37
N THR A 11 30.71 -25.59 29.69
CA THR A 11 30.56 -25.35 28.25
C THR A 11 29.40 -24.39 28.03
N LEU A 12 29.79 -23.13 27.75
CA LEU A 12 29.15 -22.23 26.79
C LEU A 12 27.68 -21.89 27.12
N GLY A 13 27.35 -20.76 27.75
CA GLY A 13 27.73 -19.44 27.26
C GLY A 13 27.31 -19.31 25.79
N GLY A 14 26.05 -18.95 25.52
CA GLY A 14 25.64 -18.64 24.15
C GLY A 14 24.14 -18.65 23.93
N MET A 15 23.55 -17.45 23.98
CA MET A 15 22.41 -17.04 23.15
C MET A 15 21.30 -18.08 22.96
N GLN A 16 20.33 -18.07 23.89
CA GLN A 16 18.96 -18.32 23.46
C GLN A 16 18.59 -17.16 22.52
N PHE A 17 18.71 -17.41 21.22
CA PHE A 17 18.17 -16.55 20.18
C PHE A 17 16.66 -16.43 20.42
N VAL A 18 16.23 -15.37 21.10
CA VAL A 18 14.82 -15.01 21.09
C VAL A 18 14.53 -14.61 19.65
N THR A 19 13.95 -15.53 18.88
CA THR A 19 13.36 -15.19 17.59
C THR A 19 12.19 -14.28 17.91
N VAL A 20 12.42 -12.96 17.85
CA VAL A 20 11.33 -12.00 17.75
C VAL A 20 10.58 -12.43 16.50
N PRO A 21 9.30 -12.85 16.59
CA PRO A 21 8.56 -13.16 15.38
C PRO A 21 8.56 -11.88 14.57
N ALA A 22 8.94 -11.97 13.29
CA ALA A 22 8.62 -10.88 12.39
C ALA A 22 7.11 -10.65 12.57
N ALA A 23 6.73 -9.46 13.02
CA ALA A 23 5.35 -9.02 12.95
C ALA A 23 5.01 -9.10 11.46
N GLN A 24 4.49 -10.25 11.05
CA GLN A 24 3.88 -10.40 9.76
C GLN A 24 2.69 -9.49 9.89
N ALA A 25 2.82 -8.26 9.37
CA ALA A 25 1.70 -7.41 9.05
C ALA A 25 0.83 -8.28 8.15
N GLN A 26 -0.09 -9.00 8.78
CA GLN A 26 -1.06 -9.80 8.09
C GLN A 26 -1.89 -8.74 7.40
N GLU A 27 -1.61 -8.51 6.11
CA GLU A 27 -2.46 -7.76 5.18
C GLU A 27 -3.77 -8.55 5.03
N ARG A 28 -4.48 -8.69 6.14
CA ARG A 28 -5.76 -9.36 6.24
C ARG A 28 -6.81 -8.28 6.27
N PRO A 29 -7.87 -8.44 5.49
CA PRO A 29 -8.96 -7.50 5.53
C PRO A 29 -9.55 -7.47 6.95
N ILE A 30 -9.72 -6.25 7.49
CA ILE A 30 -10.26 -6.03 8.84
C ILE A 30 -11.70 -5.54 8.70
N ARG A 31 -12.59 -6.12 9.49
CA ARG A 31 -13.98 -5.67 9.62
C ARG A 31 -14.07 -4.67 10.76
N CYS A 32 -14.56 -3.47 10.49
CA CYS A 32 -14.82 -2.44 11.50
C CYS A 32 -16.26 -1.94 11.38
N GLU A 33 -16.96 -1.84 12.52
CA GLU A 33 -18.41 -1.62 12.56
C GLU A 33 -18.80 -0.55 13.59
N SER A 34 -19.61 0.43 13.17
CA SER A 34 -20.28 1.39 14.04
C SER A 34 -21.61 0.81 14.51
N ARG A 35 -21.64 0.32 15.75
CA ARG A 35 -22.85 -0.25 16.35
C ARG A 35 -23.68 0.84 17.00
N SER A 36 -24.99 0.80 16.81
CA SER A 36 -25.94 1.78 17.37
C SER A 36 -25.56 3.24 17.07
N PHE A 37 -25.01 3.49 15.87
CA PHE A 37 -24.54 4.81 15.42
C PHE A 37 -23.49 5.45 16.34
N ARG A 38 -22.66 4.64 17.01
CA ARG A 38 -21.57 5.11 17.86
C ARG A 38 -20.22 5.02 17.17
N TYR A 39 -19.34 5.94 17.54
CA TYR A 39 -17.93 5.93 17.17
C TYR A 39 -17.27 4.63 17.66
N ASN A 40 -16.50 4.00 16.80
CA ASN A 40 -15.72 2.81 17.11
C ASN A 40 -14.37 2.84 16.37
N GLU A 41 -13.37 2.21 16.96
CA GLU A 41 -12.00 2.17 16.47
C GLU A 41 -11.51 0.73 16.33
N CYS A 42 -10.77 0.47 15.25
CA CYS A 42 -10.15 -0.81 14.97
C CYS A 42 -8.68 -0.59 14.63
N GLU A 43 -7.80 -1.16 15.44
CA GLU A 43 -6.35 -1.13 15.21
C GLU A 43 -5.99 -1.92 13.95
N THR A 44 -5.02 -1.39 13.20
CA THR A 44 -4.56 -2.02 11.96
C THR A 44 -3.13 -1.64 11.62
N ASP A 45 -2.39 -2.61 11.07
CA ASP A 45 -1.06 -2.38 10.51
C ASP A 45 -1.10 -1.87 9.06
N MET A 46 -2.29 -1.60 8.51
CA MET A 46 -2.45 -1.11 7.13
C MET A 46 -1.84 0.28 6.96
N ARG A 47 -1.17 0.50 5.82
CA ARG A 47 -0.59 1.81 5.50
C ARG A 47 -1.62 2.75 4.88
N ARG A 48 -2.50 2.22 4.02
CA ARG A 48 -3.47 2.99 3.25
C ARG A 48 -4.77 2.18 3.13
N PRO A 49 -5.57 2.10 4.21
CA PRO A 49 -6.80 1.32 4.21
C PRO A 49 -7.82 1.89 3.23
N ARG A 50 -8.49 0.98 2.52
CA ARG A 50 -9.62 1.24 1.63
C ARG A 50 -10.76 0.31 1.97
N ILE A 51 -11.99 0.76 1.78
CA ILE A 51 -13.15 -0.12 1.88
C ILE A 51 -13.15 -1.06 0.68
N ILE A 52 -13.13 -2.37 0.94
CA ILE A 52 -13.28 -3.41 -0.09
C ILE A 52 -14.69 -4.00 -0.10
N ARG A 53 -15.45 -3.86 0.99
CA ARG A 53 -16.84 -4.29 1.08
C ARG A 53 -17.58 -3.49 2.15
N GLN A 54 -18.71 -2.88 1.80
CA GLN A 54 -19.61 -2.28 2.78
C GLN A 54 -20.53 -3.36 3.39
N LEU A 55 -20.79 -3.26 4.70
CA LEU A 55 -21.62 -4.17 5.48
C LEU A 55 -22.90 -3.49 6.00
N SER A 56 -22.88 -2.17 6.20
CA SER A 56 -24.03 -1.38 6.62
C SER A 56 -24.88 -0.87 5.46
N GLY A 57 -26.16 -0.57 5.73
CA GLY A 57 -26.99 0.26 4.85
C GLY A 57 -26.64 1.75 4.93
N SER A 58 -26.14 2.22 6.08
CA SER A 58 -25.64 3.59 6.24
C SER A 58 -24.38 3.82 5.41
N ALA A 59 -24.25 5.03 4.84
CA ALA A 59 -23.15 5.39 3.96
C ALA A 59 -21.81 5.49 4.70
N CYS A 60 -20.78 4.88 4.13
CA CYS A 60 -19.39 5.00 4.59
C CYS A 60 -18.63 6.05 3.77
N ILE A 61 -18.65 7.29 4.24
CA ILE A 61 -18.05 8.47 3.58
C ILE A 61 -16.73 8.82 4.27
N PRO A 62 -15.60 8.92 3.52
CA PRO A 62 -14.31 9.29 4.07
C PRO A 62 -14.37 10.64 4.79
N GLY A 63 -13.83 10.69 6.01
CA GLY A 63 -13.79 11.88 6.86
C GLY A 63 -15.13 12.24 7.53
N GLN A 64 -16.23 11.54 7.23
CA GLN A 64 -17.54 11.83 7.83
C GLN A 64 -18.10 10.69 8.67
N SER A 65 -18.02 9.46 8.18
CA SER A 65 -18.49 8.26 8.87
C SER A 65 -17.42 7.17 8.95
N TRP A 66 -16.26 7.37 8.33
CA TRP A 66 -15.05 6.60 8.63
C TRP A 66 -13.79 7.40 8.30
N GLY A 67 -12.66 6.96 8.85
CA GLY A 67 -11.36 7.47 8.49
C GLY A 67 -10.23 6.60 9.02
N PHE A 68 -9.00 7.04 8.80
CA PHE A 68 -7.80 6.35 9.25
C PHE A 68 -6.82 7.36 9.83
N SER A 69 -6.33 7.09 11.04
CA SER A 69 -5.36 7.94 11.73
C SER A 69 -4.54 7.10 12.70
N ARG A 70 -3.22 7.36 12.74
CA ARG A 70 -2.28 6.74 13.71
C ARG A 70 -2.33 5.20 13.78
N GLY A 71 -2.58 4.51 12.66
CA GLY A 71 -2.69 3.05 12.66
C GLY A 71 -4.06 2.52 13.12
N THR A 72 -5.06 3.40 13.24
CA THR A 72 -6.40 3.03 13.66
C THR A 72 -7.41 3.49 12.62
N ILE A 73 -8.29 2.58 12.21
CA ILE A 73 -9.48 2.90 11.43
C ILE A 73 -10.57 3.26 12.42
N TRP A 74 -11.23 4.39 12.21
CA TRP A 74 -12.42 4.74 12.95
C TRP A 74 -13.65 4.69 12.04
N VAL A 75 -14.78 4.32 12.61
CA VAL A 75 -16.09 4.31 11.96
C VAL A 75 -17.13 4.93 12.88
N ASP A 76 -18.09 5.64 12.30
CA ASP A 76 -19.13 6.37 13.02
C ASP A 76 -20.43 6.41 12.20
N LYS A 77 -21.52 6.93 12.79
CA LYS A 77 -22.82 7.16 12.11
C LYS A 77 -23.38 5.89 11.44
N GLY A 78 -23.10 4.73 12.00
CA GLY A 78 -23.59 3.44 11.53
C GLY A 78 -22.85 2.88 10.31
N CYS A 79 -21.70 3.46 9.93
CA CYS A 79 -20.84 2.85 8.92
C CYS A 79 -20.24 1.53 9.43
N SER A 80 -20.42 0.47 8.66
CA SER A 80 -19.81 -0.84 8.88
C SER A 80 -19.23 -1.34 7.57
N ALA A 81 -17.95 -1.69 7.56
CA ALA A 81 -17.24 -2.07 6.35
C ALA A 81 -16.07 -3.01 6.63
N VAL A 82 -15.62 -3.69 5.58
CA VAL A 82 -14.38 -4.44 5.52
C VAL A 82 -13.34 -3.59 4.80
N PHE A 83 -12.21 -3.40 5.46
CA PHE A 83 -11.08 -2.60 5.01
C PHE A 83 -9.92 -3.51 4.62
N ALA A 84 -9.16 -3.14 3.61
CA ALA A 84 -7.89 -3.77 3.25
C ALA A 84 -6.88 -2.70 2.83
N ASP A 85 -5.59 -3.02 2.86
CA ASP A 85 -4.58 -2.07 2.39
C ASP A 85 -4.69 -1.89 0.87
N SER A 86 -4.53 -0.65 0.41
CA SER A 86 -4.43 -0.35 -1.02
C SER A 86 -3.14 -0.88 -1.67
N ALA A 87 -2.17 -1.34 -0.86
CA ALA A 87 -0.91 -1.95 -1.28
C ALA A 87 -1.08 -3.28 -2.03
N GLU A 88 -2.25 -3.91 -1.97
CA GLU A 88 -2.66 -4.96 -2.92
C GLU A 88 -2.93 -4.35 -4.31
N ARG A 89 -1.89 -3.83 -4.95
CA ARG A 89 -1.76 -3.94 -6.40
C ARG A 89 -0.91 -5.20 -6.58
N PRO A 90 -1.39 -6.23 -7.32
CA PRO A 90 -0.51 -7.34 -7.63
C PRO A 90 0.76 -6.78 -8.27
N ARG A 91 1.91 -7.33 -7.90
CA ARG A 91 3.21 -7.03 -8.51
C ARG A 91 3.25 -7.49 -9.97
N TRP A 92 2.20 -7.32 -10.76
CA TRP A 92 2.29 -7.42 -12.22
C TRP A 92 2.91 -6.14 -12.79
N ARG A 93 4.17 -5.94 -12.42
CA ARG A 93 5.23 -5.41 -13.26
C ARG A 93 6.53 -6.17 -12.96
N ASP A 94 6.43 -7.49 -12.79
CA ASP A 94 7.52 -8.33 -13.29
C ASP A 94 7.65 -8.02 -14.77
N ARG A 95 8.87 -7.68 -15.16
CA ARG A 95 9.19 -6.83 -16.30
C ARG A 95 9.14 -7.55 -17.64
N ASP A 96 8.52 -8.73 -17.68
CA ASP A 96 8.80 -9.71 -18.72
C ASP A 96 7.61 -10.00 -19.67
N ASP A 97 6.41 -9.45 -19.39
CA ASP A 97 5.24 -9.55 -20.29
C ASP A 97 5.06 -8.32 -21.20
N ARG A 98 6.13 -7.75 -21.75
CA ARG A 98 5.99 -6.87 -22.93
C ARG A 98 6.01 -7.74 -24.19
N PRO A 99 4.89 -7.84 -24.95
CA PRO A 99 4.98 -8.34 -26.31
C PRO A 99 5.95 -7.46 -27.08
N ARG A 100 7.03 -8.05 -27.59
CA ARG A 100 8.04 -7.38 -28.42
C ARG A 100 7.46 -7.15 -29.82
N TRP A 101 6.42 -6.34 -29.96
CA TRP A 101 6.10 -5.74 -31.24
C TRP A 101 7.07 -4.58 -31.45
N ARG A 102 8.22 -4.87 -32.09
CA ARG A 102 9.00 -3.83 -32.76
C ARG A 102 8.15 -3.35 -33.92
N ASP A 103 7.43 -2.25 -33.70
CA ASP A 103 6.71 -1.57 -34.75
C ASP A 103 7.69 -0.62 -35.45
N ASP A 104 8.42 -1.15 -36.44
CA ASP A 104 9.28 -0.37 -37.33
C ASP A 104 8.46 0.43 -38.37
N ARG A 105 7.14 0.56 -38.18
CA ARG A 105 6.20 1.21 -39.11
C ARG A 105 6.20 2.74 -39.04
N TYR A 106 6.83 3.35 -38.04
CA TYR A 106 7.01 4.82 -37.99
C TYR A 106 8.48 5.20 -38.21
N PRO A 107 8.94 5.38 -39.47
CA PRO A 107 10.19 6.06 -39.70
C PRO A 107 10.09 7.48 -39.13
N ARG A 108 11.07 7.87 -38.30
CA ARG A 108 11.19 9.24 -37.79
C ARG A 108 11.27 10.20 -38.97
N ARG A 109 10.21 10.97 -39.23
CA ARG A 109 10.26 12.12 -40.13
C ARG A 109 11.28 13.10 -39.58
N ASP A 110 12.28 13.41 -40.41
CA ASP A 110 13.28 14.42 -40.16
C ASP A 110 12.62 15.81 -40.27
N TYR A 111 12.44 16.49 -39.14
CA TYR A 111 11.84 17.83 -39.06
C TYR A 111 12.81 18.96 -39.47
N ARG A 112 13.98 18.64 -40.08
CA ARG A 112 15.02 19.63 -40.40
C ARG A 112 14.76 20.46 -41.68
N ARG A 113 13.56 20.40 -42.26
CA ARG A 113 13.25 21.05 -43.54
C ARG A 113 11.90 21.77 -43.55
N GLU A 114 11.54 22.44 -42.45
CA GLU A 114 10.29 23.21 -42.41
C GLU A 114 10.41 24.48 -41.57
N TYR A 115 11.51 25.21 -41.73
CA TYR A 115 11.66 26.59 -41.23
C TYR A 115 12.37 27.43 -42.28
N ARG A 116 11.76 27.51 -43.47
CA ARG A 116 12.18 28.44 -44.52
C ARG A 116 10.99 28.91 -45.35
N ASP A 117 9.98 29.47 -44.69
CA ASP A 117 9.02 30.35 -45.37
C ASP A 117 8.29 31.26 -44.38
N ASP A 118 9.03 32.16 -43.72
CA ASP A 118 8.43 33.32 -43.05
C ASP A 118 8.40 34.47 -44.06
N ARG A 119 7.46 34.37 -45.00
CA ARG A 119 7.10 35.46 -45.91
C ARG A 119 5.78 36.04 -45.40
N TYR A 120 5.79 37.35 -45.16
CA TYR A 120 4.69 38.25 -44.75
C TYR A 120 4.41 38.37 -43.24
N TYR A 121 5.06 39.37 -42.64
CA TYR A 121 4.45 40.22 -41.62
C TYR A 121 4.35 41.63 -42.22
N GLN A 122 3.14 42.09 -42.55
CA GLN A 122 2.85 43.50 -42.83
C GLN A 122 2.25 44.11 -41.55
N PRO A 123 2.88 45.13 -40.95
CA PRO A 123 2.27 45.89 -39.88
C PRO A 123 1.49 47.06 -40.50
N ASP A 124 0.18 46.91 -40.58
CA ASP A 124 -0.74 48.00 -40.89
C ASP A 124 -1.68 48.23 -39.69
N ASP A 125 -1.91 49.51 -39.40
CA ASP A 125 -2.93 50.09 -38.51
C ASP A 125 -2.69 50.09 -36.98
N TYR A 126 -2.15 51.22 -36.49
CA TYR A 126 -2.80 52.12 -35.51
C TYR A 126 -2.22 53.54 -35.58
#